data_AF-A0A2T0B8P2-F1
#
_entry.id   AF-A0A2T0B8P2-F1
#
_cell.length_a   1.000
_cell.length_b   1.000
_cell.length_c   1.000
_cell.angle_alpha   90.00
_cell.angle_beta   90.00
_cell.angle_gamma   90.00
#
_symmetry.space_group_name_H-M   'P 1'
#
loop_
_entity.id
_entity.type
_entity.pdbx_description
1 polymer ?
#
loop_
_entity_poly.entity_id
_entity_poly.type
_entity_poly.pdbx_seq_one_letter_code
_entity_poly.pdbx_strand_id
1 'polypeptide(L)'
;MDIRNIEQPKSDNALNNLFYNMDLQWTQHWEVLSFLIIVAAKVLYYGKLISPGFFDPKLVQAPVVASILPLAAIAYLFKNKGRTRILYILNIIISIILFADTVYYSYFKDIISIGVIRDGLLLKDVSSSLGALIKPKDFVYFIDIILFIPLNMIMKRVNRKELSFRLRMMIFILMFSLGIIFDGNFIYKLSKEQPLLITTMSNKLYLTRALGNVNFHILDGYNFIANKISSSKSISDSIKNREHSFKIDDKVGLGLIKSDF
;
A
#
# COMPACT_ATOMS: atom_id res chain seq x y z
N MET A 1 57.55 30.13 -29.84
CA MET A 1 56.36 30.40 -29.00
C MET A 1 55.51 29.15 -29.04
N ASP A 2 55.58 28.35 -27.98
CA ASP A 2 54.89 27.06 -27.89
C ASP A 2 53.50 27.31 -27.30
N ILE A 3 52.46 27.17 -28.13
CA ILE A 3 51.06 27.43 -27.76
C ILE A 3 50.33 26.09 -27.68
N ARG A 4 50.80 25.18 -26.82
CA ARG A 4 50.06 23.95 -26.50
C ARG A 4 50.23 23.60 -25.02
N ASN A 5 49.65 24.45 -24.17
CA ASN A 5 49.30 24.07 -22.81
C ASN A 5 48.05 24.82 -22.36
N ILE A 6 46.93 24.53 -23.03
CA ILE A 6 45.61 24.87 -22.49
C ILE A 6 45.22 23.67 -21.63
N GLU A 7 45.52 23.75 -20.33
CA GLU A 7 44.97 22.82 -19.34
C GLU A 7 43.44 22.83 -19.50
N GLN A 8 42.87 21.71 -19.92
CA GLN A 8 41.42 21.54 -19.86
C GLN A 8 40.98 21.60 -18.40
N PRO A 9 39.93 22.37 -18.05
CA PRO A 9 39.54 22.58 -16.67
C PRO A 9 39.15 21.25 -16.02
N LYS A 10 39.85 20.88 -14.93
CA LYS A 10 39.59 19.66 -14.12
C LYS A 10 38.11 19.48 -13.70
N SER A 11 37.29 20.55 -13.74
CA SER A 11 35.86 20.48 -13.37
C SER A 11 35.01 19.69 -14.36
N ASP A 12 35.32 19.71 -15.66
CA ASP A 12 34.55 18.99 -16.67
C ASP A 12 34.67 17.47 -16.49
N ASN A 13 35.87 16.99 -16.13
CA ASN A 13 36.09 15.59 -15.80
C ASN A 13 35.40 15.18 -14.50
N ALA A 14 35.33 16.06 -13.50
CA ALA A 14 34.67 15.74 -12.23
C ALA A 14 33.15 15.65 -12.38
N LEU A 15 32.53 16.60 -13.09
CA LEU A 15 31.09 16.58 -13.38
C LEU A 15 30.74 15.41 -14.29
N ASN A 16 31.50 15.16 -15.36
CA ASN A 16 31.25 14.03 -16.25
C ASN A 16 31.40 12.69 -15.51
N ASN A 17 32.40 12.56 -14.64
CA ASN A 17 32.55 11.38 -13.79
C ASN A 17 31.42 11.24 -12.76
N LEU A 18 30.92 12.35 -12.19
CA LEU A 18 29.77 12.36 -11.30
C LEU A 18 28.52 11.87 -12.03
N PHE A 19 28.21 12.45 -13.19
CA PHE A 19 27.06 12.06 -14.03
C PHE A 19 27.17 10.61 -14.48
N TYR A 20 28.34 10.16 -14.94
CA TYR A 20 28.57 8.77 -15.34
C TYR A 20 28.39 7.79 -14.18
N ASN A 21 28.91 8.12 -12.99
CA ASN A 21 28.75 7.29 -11.80
C ASN A 21 27.30 7.29 -11.29
N MET A 22 26.60 8.41 -11.36
CA MET A 22 25.16 8.49 -11.07
C MET A 22 24.37 7.61 -12.03
N ASP A 23 24.57 7.79 -13.33
CA ASP A 23 23.86 7.06 -14.39
C ASP A 23 24.06 5.55 -14.24
N LEU A 24 25.30 5.11 -13.98
CA LEU A 24 25.63 3.72 -13.71
C LEU A 24 24.96 3.18 -12.43
N GLN A 25 24.78 3.99 -11.39
CA GLN A 25 24.08 3.58 -10.15
C GLN A 25 22.57 3.43 -10.35
N TRP A 26 21.92 4.31 -11.11
CA TRP A 26 20.49 4.21 -11.39
C TRP A 26 20.14 2.92 -12.16
N THR A 27 21.01 2.49 -13.08
CA THR A 27 20.83 1.22 -13.79
C THR A 27 20.89 -0.02 -12.89
N GLN A 28 21.48 0.06 -11.69
CA GLN A 28 21.56 -1.08 -10.76
C GLN A 28 20.26 -1.33 -9.99
N HIS A 29 19.38 -0.32 -9.90
CA HIS A 29 18.14 -0.34 -9.10
C HIS A 29 16.91 0.08 -9.92
N TRP A 30 16.99 -0.04 -11.25
CA TRP A 30 15.92 0.30 -12.18
C TRP A 30 14.60 -0.43 -11.84
N GLU A 31 14.64 -1.63 -11.25
CA GLU A 31 13.44 -2.36 -10.86
C GLU A 31 12.61 -1.63 -9.78
N VAL A 32 13.27 -0.91 -8.88
CA VAL A 32 12.61 -0.15 -7.82
C VAL A 32 12.00 1.11 -8.41
N LEU A 33 12.74 1.81 -9.27
CA LEU A 33 12.23 3.01 -9.96
C LEU A 33 11.05 2.70 -10.88
N SER A 34 11.16 1.66 -11.70
CA SER A 34 10.07 1.22 -12.57
C SER A 34 8.84 0.83 -11.77
N PHE A 35 9.00 0.10 -10.65
CA PHE A 35 7.90 -0.17 -9.74
C PHE A 35 7.24 1.10 -9.22
N LEU A 36 8.01 2.06 -8.68
CA LEU A 36 7.47 3.30 -8.14
C LEU A 36 6.71 4.10 -9.20
N ILE A 37 7.29 4.26 -10.39
CA ILE A 37 6.69 5.03 -11.50
C ILE A 37 5.42 4.35 -12.00
N ILE A 38 5.48 3.05 -12.29
CA ILE A 38 4.36 2.29 -12.86
C ILE A 38 3.20 2.22 -11.86
N VAL A 39 3.48 1.89 -10.60
CA VAL A 39 2.43 1.79 -9.57
C VAL A 39 1.83 3.17 -9.30
N ALA A 40 2.63 4.23 -9.16
CA ALA A 40 2.10 5.58 -8.99
C ALA A 40 1.21 5.98 -10.18
N ALA A 41 1.64 5.72 -11.42
CA ALA A 41 0.86 6.03 -12.61
C ALA A 41 -0.48 5.30 -12.62
N LYS A 42 -0.52 4.01 -12.27
CA LYS A 42 -1.77 3.24 -12.18
C LYS A 42 -2.71 3.76 -11.11
N VAL A 43 -2.19 4.03 -9.91
CA VAL A 43 -3.00 4.52 -8.79
C VAL A 43 -3.58 5.90 -9.10
N LEU A 44 -2.79 6.79 -9.73
CA LEU A 44 -3.27 8.09 -10.19
C LEU A 44 -4.28 7.99 -11.34
N TYR A 45 -4.04 7.10 -12.31
CA TYR A 45 -4.98 6.82 -13.39
C TYR A 45 -6.33 6.32 -12.85
N TYR A 46 -6.28 5.37 -11.91
CA TYR A 46 -7.47 4.88 -11.20
C TYR A 46 -8.20 6.01 -10.48
N GLY A 47 -7.48 6.84 -9.70
CA GLY A 47 -8.06 7.98 -8.99
C GLY A 47 -8.80 8.96 -9.92
N LYS A 48 -8.22 9.23 -11.10
CA LYS A 48 -8.86 10.03 -12.15
C LYS A 48 -10.12 9.36 -12.71
N LEU A 49 -10.10 8.04 -12.88
CA LEU A 49 -11.21 7.27 -13.45
C LEU A 49 -12.45 7.28 -12.52
N ILE A 50 -12.26 7.12 -11.21
CA ILE A 50 -13.36 7.08 -10.23
C ILE A 50 -13.84 8.48 -9.78
N SER A 51 -13.16 9.54 -10.21
CA SER A 51 -13.47 10.91 -9.77
C SER A 51 -13.06 11.98 -10.79
N PRO A 52 -13.51 11.90 -12.04
CA PRO A 52 -13.00 12.76 -13.11
C PRO A 52 -13.20 14.27 -12.83
N GLY A 53 -14.27 14.66 -12.14
CA GLY A 53 -14.58 16.07 -11.84
C GLY A 53 -13.94 16.65 -10.57
N PHE A 54 -13.40 15.82 -9.68
CA PHE A 54 -12.86 16.26 -8.38
C PHE A 54 -11.43 15.79 -8.13
N PHE A 55 -10.82 15.11 -9.10
CA PHE A 55 -9.46 14.57 -8.96
C PHE A 55 -8.44 15.62 -9.42
N ASP A 56 -7.61 16.08 -8.47
CA ASP A 56 -6.42 16.88 -8.77
C ASP A 56 -5.16 16.01 -8.58
N PRO A 57 -4.49 15.60 -9.68
CA PRO A 57 -3.26 14.81 -9.60
C PRO A 57 -2.17 15.46 -8.74
N LYS A 58 -2.10 16.80 -8.67
CA LYS A 58 -1.05 17.51 -7.93
C LYS A 58 -1.19 17.32 -6.42
N LEU A 59 -2.42 17.21 -5.93
CA LEU A 59 -2.70 17.00 -4.51
C LEU A 59 -2.46 15.53 -4.11
N VAL A 60 -2.77 14.60 -5.03
CA VAL A 60 -2.80 13.16 -4.73
C VAL A 60 -1.49 12.44 -5.05
N GLN A 61 -0.65 13.00 -5.94
CA GLN A 61 0.64 12.37 -6.29
C GLN A 61 1.54 12.13 -5.08
N ALA A 62 1.62 13.10 -4.17
CA ALA A 62 2.53 13.04 -3.04
C ALA A 62 2.12 11.96 -2.02
N PRO A 63 0.84 11.89 -1.56
CA PRO A 63 0.41 10.78 -0.71
C PRO A 63 0.47 9.43 -1.42
N VAL A 64 0.20 9.35 -2.74
CA VAL A 64 0.36 8.10 -3.49
C VAL A 64 1.82 7.64 -3.47
N VAL A 65 2.77 8.51 -3.80
CA VAL A 65 4.20 8.16 -3.78
C VAL A 65 4.68 7.82 -2.37
N ALA A 66 4.21 8.56 -1.36
CA ALA A 66 4.54 8.30 0.04
C ALA A 66 4.06 6.91 0.49
N SER A 67 2.83 6.51 0.13
CA SER A 67 2.25 5.21 0.49
C SER A 67 2.93 4.01 -0.17
N ILE A 68 3.43 4.16 -1.41
CA ILE A 68 4.11 3.07 -2.14
C ILE A 68 5.59 2.93 -1.78
N LEU A 69 6.20 3.96 -1.19
CA LEU A 69 7.63 3.98 -0.86
C LEU A 69 8.00 2.92 0.21
N PRO A 70 7.24 2.74 1.32
CA PRO A 70 7.45 1.64 2.25
C PRO A 70 7.30 0.27 1.60
N LEU A 71 6.36 0.12 0.65
CA LEU A 71 6.17 -1.14 -0.09
C LEU A 71 7.39 -1.47 -0.95
N ALA A 72 7.93 -0.47 -1.66
CA ALA A 72 9.17 -0.62 -2.42
C ALA A 72 10.38 -0.91 -1.51
N ALA A 73 10.43 -0.32 -0.31
CA ALA A 73 11.49 -0.53 0.66
C ALA A 73 11.61 -2.00 1.07
N ILE A 74 10.47 -2.69 1.30
CA ILE A 74 10.42 -4.13 1.67
C ILE A 74 11.24 -4.98 0.69
N ALA A 75 11.33 -4.58 -0.58
CA ALA A 75 12.08 -5.31 -1.58
C ALA A 75 13.60 -5.37 -1.31
N TYR A 76 14.16 -4.39 -0.60
CA TYR A 76 15.56 -4.38 -0.20
C TYR A 76 15.91 -5.39 0.89
N LEU A 77 14.91 -6.02 1.54
CA LEU A 77 15.17 -7.18 2.41
C LEU A 77 15.72 -8.38 1.61
N PHE A 78 15.51 -8.40 0.30
CA PHE A 78 15.89 -9.50 -0.59
C PHE A 78 17.06 -9.14 -1.50
N LYS A 79 17.79 -10.17 -1.95
CA LYS A 79 18.84 -10.06 -2.99
C LYS A 79 18.23 -9.79 -4.36
N ASN A 80 19.01 -9.33 -5.33
CA ASN A 80 18.60 -8.87 -6.67
C ASN A 80 17.39 -9.60 -7.29
N LYS A 81 17.47 -10.93 -7.43
CA LYS A 81 16.38 -11.75 -7.99
C LYS A 81 15.13 -11.74 -7.10
N GLY A 82 15.29 -11.85 -5.78
CA GLY A 82 14.20 -11.77 -4.82
C GLY A 82 13.57 -10.37 -4.77
N ARG A 83 14.38 -9.31 -4.82
CA ARG A 83 13.93 -7.91 -4.90
C ARG A 83 13.03 -7.68 -6.10
N THR A 84 13.45 -8.16 -7.26
CA THR A 84 12.63 -8.05 -8.49
C THR A 84 11.32 -8.85 -8.37
N ARG A 85 11.36 -10.07 -7.81
CA ARG A 85 10.16 -10.91 -7.62
C ARG A 85 9.15 -10.27 -6.69
N ILE A 86 9.57 -9.75 -5.53
CA ILE A 86 8.64 -9.17 -4.56
C ILE A 86 8.00 -7.88 -5.08
N LEU A 87 8.75 -7.01 -5.78
CA LEU A 87 8.19 -5.83 -6.45
C LEU A 87 7.14 -6.22 -7.49
N TYR A 88 7.40 -7.28 -8.25
CA TYR A 88 6.45 -7.78 -9.24
C TYR A 88 5.18 -8.36 -8.59
N ILE A 89 5.33 -9.14 -7.51
CA ILE A 89 4.19 -9.66 -6.73
C ILE A 89 3.35 -8.50 -6.18
N LEU A 90 3.99 -7.49 -5.57
CA LEU A 90 3.30 -6.30 -5.06
C LEU A 90 2.55 -5.54 -6.17
N ASN A 91 3.17 -5.39 -7.35
CA ASN A 91 2.54 -4.75 -8.49
C ASN A 91 1.29 -5.52 -8.97
N ILE A 92 1.36 -6.86 -9.01
CA ILE A 92 0.20 -7.71 -9.33
C ILE A 92 -0.91 -7.51 -8.30
N ILE A 93 -0.59 -7.57 -7.01
CA ILE A 93 -1.57 -7.41 -5.93
C ILE A 93 -2.27 -6.05 -6.06
N ILE A 94 -1.51 -4.96 -6.24
CA ILE A 94 -2.10 -3.63 -6.43
C ILE A 94 -2.97 -3.58 -7.70
N SER A 95 -2.55 -4.22 -8.79
CA SER A 95 -3.33 -4.24 -10.03
C SER A 95 -4.66 -4.98 -9.86
N ILE A 96 -4.68 -6.08 -9.10
CA ILE A 96 -5.90 -6.82 -8.76
C ILE A 96 -6.83 -5.96 -7.90
N ILE A 97 -6.29 -5.25 -6.92
CA ILE A 97 -7.06 -4.33 -6.07
C ILE A 97 -7.70 -3.22 -6.92
N LEU A 98 -6.92 -2.51 -7.74
CA LEU A 98 -7.43 -1.45 -8.61
C LEU A 98 -8.48 -1.95 -9.61
N PHE A 99 -8.32 -3.16 -10.13
CA PHE A 99 -9.30 -3.82 -10.98
C PHE A 99 -10.60 -4.10 -10.22
N ALA A 100 -10.52 -4.77 -9.07
CA ALA A 100 -11.68 -5.09 -8.24
C ALA A 100 -12.45 -3.83 -7.84
N ASP A 101 -11.73 -2.78 -7.43
CA ASP A 101 -12.31 -1.48 -7.10
C ASP A 101 -13.00 -0.83 -8.30
N THR A 102 -12.38 -0.87 -9.49
CA THR A 102 -12.97 -0.27 -10.70
C THR A 102 -14.28 -0.95 -11.07
N VAL A 103 -14.32 -2.29 -11.00
CA VAL A 103 -15.54 -3.08 -11.25
C VAL A 103 -16.61 -2.75 -10.20
N TYR A 104 -16.24 -2.76 -8.92
CA TYR A 104 -17.14 -2.46 -7.81
C TYR A 104 -17.71 -1.03 -7.90
N TYR A 105 -16.85 -0.04 -8.18
CA TYR A 105 -17.21 1.35 -8.36
C TYR A 105 -18.18 1.55 -9.53
N SER A 106 -18.03 0.77 -10.60
CA SER A 106 -18.90 0.89 -11.78
C SER A 106 -20.38 0.72 -11.42
N TYR A 107 -20.68 -0.20 -10.50
CA TYR A 107 -22.03 -0.52 -10.02
C TYR A 107 -22.43 0.29 -8.78
N PHE A 108 -21.61 0.26 -7.72
CA PHE A 108 -21.98 0.82 -6.41
C PHE A 108 -21.60 2.29 -6.22
N LYS A 109 -20.79 2.87 -7.13
CA LYS A 109 -20.23 4.23 -6.99
C LYS A 109 -19.47 4.46 -5.68
N ASP A 110 -18.94 3.39 -5.10
CA ASP A 110 -18.19 3.37 -3.85
C ASP A 110 -16.95 2.47 -4.01
N ILE A 111 -16.07 2.46 -3.00
CA ILE A 111 -14.84 1.67 -3.01
C ILE A 111 -15.05 0.38 -2.23
N ILE A 112 -14.52 -0.73 -2.75
CA ILE A 112 -14.63 -2.01 -2.06
C ILE A 112 -13.80 -1.97 -0.77
N SER A 113 -14.36 -2.44 0.34
CA SER A 113 -13.66 -2.59 1.62
C SER A 113 -13.60 -4.06 2.01
N ILE A 114 -12.72 -4.42 2.94
CA ILE A 114 -12.60 -5.77 3.50
C ILE A 114 -13.93 -6.20 4.12
N GLY A 115 -14.66 -5.29 4.78
CA GLY A 115 -16.01 -5.56 5.27
C GLY A 115 -16.95 -5.99 4.14
N VAL A 116 -16.97 -5.24 3.03
CA VAL A 116 -17.77 -5.58 1.84
C VAL A 116 -17.34 -6.90 1.22
N ILE A 117 -16.03 -7.19 1.13
CA ILE A 117 -15.55 -8.47 0.59
C ILE A 117 -16.04 -9.61 1.47
N ARG A 118 -15.91 -9.48 2.80
CA ARG A 118 -16.37 -10.49 3.76
C ARG A 118 -17.86 -10.74 3.64
N ASP A 119 -18.66 -9.68 3.59
CA ASP A 119 -20.12 -9.79 3.57
C ASP A 119 -20.63 -10.22 2.18
N GLY A 120 -19.98 -9.75 1.11
CA GLY A 120 -20.28 -10.09 -0.27
C GLY A 120 -19.89 -11.53 -0.64
N LEU A 121 -18.83 -12.09 -0.07
CA LEU A 121 -18.50 -13.52 -0.21
C LEU A 121 -19.62 -14.44 0.33
N LEU A 122 -20.46 -13.95 1.23
CA LEU A 122 -21.61 -14.68 1.76
C LEU A 122 -22.84 -14.59 0.85
N LEU A 123 -22.88 -13.65 -0.11
CA LEU A 123 -24.01 -13.35 -0.98
C LEU A 123 -23.68 -13.65 -2.46
N LYS A 124 -23.80 -14.93 -2.85
CA LYS A 124 -23.40 -15.47 -4.16
C LYS A 124 -24.02 -14.71 -5.35
N ASP A 125 -25.29 -14.31 -5.25
CA ASP A 125 -26.02 -13.69 -6.37
C ASP A 125 -25.52 -12.28 -6.72
N VAL A 126 -25.01 -11.53 -5.73
CA VAL A 126 -24.47 -10.17 -5.93
C VAL A 126 -23.16 -10.22 -6.72
N SER A 127 -22.29 -11.18 -6.40
CA SER A 127 -21.01 -11.35 -7.10
C SER A 127 -21.17 -11.72 -8.59
N SER A 128 -22.21 -12.51 -8.91
CA SER A 128 -22.51 -12.90 -10.29
C SER A 128 -22.91 -11.70 -11.18
N SER A 129 -23.67 -10.76 -10.60
CA SER A 129 -24.13 -9.55 -11.30
C SER A 129 -22.97 -8.59 -11.57
N LEU A 130 -22.01 -8.49 -10.65
CA LEU A 130 -20.80 -7.66 -10.85
C LEU A 130 -19.92 -8.20 -11.98
N GLY A 131 -19.82 -9.53 -12.12
CA GLY A 131 -19.07 -10.16 -13.20
C GLY A 131 -19.58 -9.76 -14.59
N ALA A 132 -20.89 -9.58 -14.75
CA ALA A 132 -21.50 -9.15 -16.01
C ALA A 132 -21.16 -7.70 -16.41
N LEU A 133 -20.71 -6.87 -15.46
CA LEU A 133 -20.34 -5.48 -15.71
C LEU A 133 -18.86 -5.28 -16.09
N ILE A 134 -18.05 -6.34 -16.01
CA ILE A 134 -16.62 -6.27 -16.34
C ILE A 134 -16.46 -5.88 -17.81
N LYS A 135 -15.70 -4.81 -18.07
CA LYS A 135 -15.39 -4.34 -19.41
C LYS A 135 -13.93 -4.62 -19.74
N PRO A 136 -13.58 -4.88 -21.03
CA PRO A 136 -12.17 -5.08 -21.43
C PRO A 136 -11.23 -3.94 -21.00
N LYS A 137 -11.73 -2.70 -20.96
CA LYS A 137 -10.96 -1.53 -20.51
C LYS A 137 -10.51 -1.61 -19.05
N ASP A 138 -11.20 -2.39 -18.21
CA ASP A 138 -10.88 -2.49 -16.78
C ASP A 138 -9.56 -3.25 -16.57
N PHE A 139 -9.12 -4.05 -17.56
CA PHE A 139 -7.84 -4.77 -17.55
C PHE A 139 -6.61 -3.89 -17.81
N VAL A 140 -6.79 -2.58 -17.99
CA VAL A 140 -5.69 -1.61 -18.24
C VAL A 140 -4.58 -1.68 -17.18
N TYR A 141 -4.92 -2.00 -15.92
CA TYR A 141 -3.97 -2.12 -14.82
C TYR A 141 -3.01 -3.32 -14.96
N PHE A 142 -3.25 -4.25 -15.90
CA PHE A 142 -2.42 -5.44 -16.12
C PHE A 142 -1.52 -5.34 -17.36
N ILE A 143 -1.59 -4.25 -18.12
CA ILE A 143 -0.83 -4.12 -19.38
C ILE A 143 0.68 -4.20 -19.14
N ASP A 144 1.17 -3.52 -18.10
CA ASP A 144 2.58 -3.54 -17.69
C ASP A 144 3.05 -4.91 -17.18
N ILE A 145 2.16 -5.74 -16.64
CA ILE A 145 2.47 -7.11 -16.18
C ILE A 145 2.82 -7.98 -17.38
N ILE A 146 2.07 -7.84 -18.48
CA ILE A 146 2.38 -8.51 -19.76
C ILE A 146 3.72 -8.01 -20.32
N LEU A 147 3.98 -6.71 -20.21
CA LEU A 147 5.25 -6.10 -20.64
C LEU A 147 6.44 -6.46 -19.73
N PHE A 148 6.20 -6.93 -18.52
CA PHE A 148 7.27 -7.33 -17.59
C PHE A 148 7.92 -8.65 -17.96
N ILE A 149 7.22 -9.53 -18.69
CA ILE A 149 7.72 -10.81 -19.18
C ILE A 149 8.95 -10.63 -20.10
N PRO A 150 8.87 -9.85 -21.21
CA PRO A 150 10.03 -9.62 -22.06
C PRO A 150 11.13 -8.83 -21.34
N LEU A 151 10.76 -7.89 -20.47
CA LEU A 151 11.72 -7.15 -19.66
C LEU A 151 12.59 -8.13 -18.85
N ASN A 152 11.96 -9.04 -18.08
CA ASN A 152 12.68 -10.02 -17.25
C ASN A 152 13.62 -10.92 -18.08
N MET A 153 13.27 -11.24 -19.33
CA MET A 153 14.15 -11.97 -20.24
C MET A 153 15.38 -11.15 -20.66
N ILE A 154 15.21 -9.86 -20.92
CA ILE A 154 16.30 -8.93 -21.26
C ILE A 154 17.22 -8.72 -20.04
N MET A 155 16.66 -8.51 -18.85
CA MET A 155 17.46 -8.24 -17.64
C MET A 155 18.22 -9.44 -17.08
N LYS A 156 17.94 -10.68 -17.51
CA LYS A 156 18.84 -11.81 -17.21
C LYS A 156 20.27 -11.56 -17.74
N ARG A 157 20.42 -10.66 -18.72
CA ARG A 157 21.70 -10.29 -19.35
C ARG A 157 22.40 -9.13 -18.66
N VAL A 158 21.70 -8.41 -17.75
CA VAL A 158 22.28 -7.27 -17.03
C VAL A 158 22.98 -7.76 -15.78
N ASN A 159 24.29 -7.57 -15.72
CA ASN A 159 25.10 -7.98 -14.58
C ASN A 159 24.91 -6.98 -13.42
N ARG A 160 24.01 -7.30 -12.48
CA ARG A 160 23.73 -6.44 -11.32
C ARG A 160 24.71 -6.71 -10.20
N LYS A 161 25.33 -5.66 -9.66
CA LYS A 161 26.15 -5.74 -8.46
C LYS A 161 25.25 -6.08 -7.27
N GLU A 162 25.55 -7.18 -6.58
CA GLU A 162 24.87 -7.54 -5.34
C GLU A 162 25.27 -6.56 -4.22
N LEU A 163 24.28 -5.92 -3.60
CA LEU A 163 24.52 -5.09 -2.43
C LEU A 163 24.82 -5.96 -1.20
N SER A 164 25.74 -5.51 -0.35
CA SER A 164 25.99 -6.15 0.96
C SER A 164 24.73 -6.10 1.83
N PHE A 165 24.58 -7.07 2.74
CA PHE A 165 23.42 -7.11 3.65
C PHE A 165 23.26 -5.81 4.45
N ARG A 166 24.37 -5.25 4.96
CA ARG A 166 24.36 -3.98 5.71
C ARG A 166 23.78 -2.84 4.88
N LEU A 167 24.24 -2.67 3.65
CA LEU A 167 23.78 -1.59 2.78
C LEU A 167 22.31 -1.77 2.38
N ARG A 168 21.87 -3.02 2.12
CA ARG A 168 20.45 -3.33 1.91
C ARG A 168 19.57 -2.92 3.09
N MET A 169 19.99 -3.24 4.31
CA MET A 169 19.27 -2.86 5.53
C MET A 169 19.25 -1.34 5.74
N MET A 170 20.34 -0.63 5.45
CA MET A 170 20.38 0.83 5.51
C MET A 170 19.37 1.46 4.54
N ILE A 171 19.35 1.00 3.28
CA ILE A 171 18.40 1.48 2.27
C ILE A 171 16.96 1.16 2.68
N PHE A 172 16.70 -0.07 3.15
CA PHE A 172 15.39 -0.47 3.67
C PHE A 172 14.92 0.46 4.78
N ILE A 173 15.72 0.64 5.84
CA ILE A 173 15.34 1.48 6.99
C ILE A 173 15.12 2.92 6.54
N LEU A 174 16.00 3.48 5.72
CA LEU A 174 15.90 4.85 5.24
C LEU A 174 14.64 5.06 4.40
N MET A 175 14.42 4.24 3.37
CA MET A 175 13.24 4.37 2.51
C MET A 175 11.93 4.09 3.25
N PHE A 176 11.92 3.09 4.13
CA PHE A 176 10.74 2.73 4.91
C PHE A 176 10.37 3.84 5.89
N SER A 177 11.34 4.35 6.66
CA SER A 177 11.11 5.45 7.61
C SER A 177 10.68 6.74 6.91
N LEU A 178 11.35 7.13 5.82
CA LEU A 178 10.93 8.29 5.03
C LEU A 178 9.50 8.13 4.51
N GLY A 179 9.18 6.97 3.94
CA GLY A 179 7.84 6.68 3.45
C GLY A 179 6.78 6.82 4.54
N ILE A 180 6.99 6.16 5.69
CA ILE A 180 6.06 6.22 6.84
C ILE A 180 5.92 7.65 7.39
N ILE A 181 7.00 8.41 7.49
CA ILE A 181 6.95 9.80 7.99
C ILE A 181 6.14 10.69 7.03
N PHE A 182 6.43 10.66 5.74
CA PHE A 182 5.70 11.47 4.76
C PHE A 182 4.24 11.05 4.65
N ASP A 183 3.98 9.74 4.58
CA ASP A 183 2.63 9.21 4.47
C ASP A 183 1.80 9.49 5.72
N GLY A 184 2.40 9.28 6.90
CA GLY A 184 1.82 9.62 8.19
C GLY A 184 1.47 11.11 8.30
N ASN A 185 2.27 12.01 7.73
CA ASN A 185 1.94 13.44 7.69
C ASN A 185 0.69 13.73 6.84
N PHE A 186 0.52 13.07 5.69
CA PHE A 186 -0.69 13.22 4.87
C PHE A 186 -1.93 12.68 5.57
N ILE A 187 -1.82 11.48 6.16
CA ILE A 187 -2.89 10.85 6.95
C ILE A 187 -3.26 11.74 8.14
N TYR A 188 -2.26 12.25 8.87
CA TYR A 188 -2.46 13.14 10.01
C TYR A 188 -3.16 14.44 9.60
N LYS A 189 -2.71 15.07 8.51
CA LYS A 189 -3.35 16.28 7.98
C LYS A 189 -4.82 16.05 7.67
N LEU A 190 -5.14 14.96 6.97
CA LEU A 190 -6.54 14.61 6.67
C LEU A 190 -7.36 14.33 7.94
N SER A 191 -6.76 13.68 8.94
CA SER A 191 -7.43 13.41 10.23
C SER A 191 -7.80 14.69 10.98
N LYS A 192 -7.03 15.78 10.80
CA LYS A 192 -7.31 17.09 11.39
C LYS A 192 -8.38 17.85 10.61
N GLU A 193 -8.34 17.78 9.29
CA GLU A 193 -9.32 18.45 8.42
C GLU A 193 -10.71 17.80 8.49
N GLN A 194 -10.77 16.49 8.60
CA GLN A 194 -12.02 15.72 8.67
C GLN A 194 -11.94 14.71 9.83
N PRO A 195 -12.27 15.15 11.06
CA PRO A 195 -12.34 14.26 12.21
C PRO A 195 -13.28 13.08 11.94
N LEU A 196 -12.93 11.90 12.44
CA LEU A 196 -13.69 10.64 12.31
C LEU A 196 -13.76 10.01 10.91
N LEU A 197 -13.43 10.72 9.83
CA LEU A 197 -13.49 10.16 8.47
C LEU A 197 -12.68 8.87 8.33
N ILE A 198 -11.43 8.89 8.81
CA ILE A 198 -10.51 7.75 8.73
C ILE A 198 -10.94 6.62 9.66
N THR A 199 -11.40 6.92 10.87
CA THR A 199 -11.74 5.87 11.85
C THR A 199 -13.06 5.18 11.54
N THR A 200 -14.03 5.91 10.98
CA THR A 200 -15.36 5.39 10.64
C THR A 200 -15.46 4.89 9.20
N MET A 201 -14.52 5.26 8.33
CA MET A 201 -14.58 5.01 6.89
C MET A 201 -15.88 5.53 6.24
N SER A 202 -16.42 6.64 6.77
CA SER A 202 -17.72 7.18 6.38
C SER A 202 -17.81 7.61 4.91
N ASN A 203 -16.70 7.99 4.29
CA ASN A 203 -16.62 8.29 2.87
C ASN A 203 -15.34 7.73 2.24
N LYS A 204 -15.39 6.45 1.87
CA LYS A 204 -14.28 5.68 1.28
C LYS A 204 -13.81 6.26 -0.05
N LEU A 205 -14.74 6.77 -0.85
CA LEU A 205 -14.44 7.41 -2.12
C LEU A 205 -13.63 8.70 -1.92
N TYR A 206 -14.00 9.53 -0.94
CA TYR A 206 -13.25 10.73 -0.59
C TYR A 206 -11.87 10.39 -0.01
N LEU A 207 -11.75 9.39 0.87
CA LEU A 207 -10.46 8.91 1.39
C LEU A 207 -9.52 8.49 0.25
N THR A 208 -10.04 7.72 -0.70
CA THR A 208 -9.29 7.26 -1.87
C THR A 208 -8.84 8.43 -2.75
N ARG A 209 -9.68 9.46 -2.90
CA ARG A 209 -9.32 10.69 -3.63
C ARG A 209 -8.27 11.51 -2.91
N ALA A 210 -8.31 11.58 -1.58
CA ALA A 210 -7.39 12.42 -0.81
C ALA A 210 -6.02 11.76 -0.61
N LEU A 211 -5.97 10.46 -0.32
CA LEU A 211 -4.76 9.75 0.07
C LEU A 211 -4.26 8.75 -0.98
N GLY A 212 -5.08 8.43 -1.98
CA GLY A 212 -4.80 7.36 -2.93
C GLY A 212 -5.34 6.00 -2.47
N ASN A 213 -5.46 5.10 -3.44
CA ASN A 213 -6.06 3.78 -3.25
C ASN A 213 -5.30 2.89 -2.26
N VAL A 214 -3.98 2.87 -2.34
CA VAL A 214 -3.12 2.06 -1.47
C VAL A 214 -3.35 2.43 -0.01
N ASN A 215 -3.36 3.73 0.30
CA ASN A 215 -3.66 4.21 1.65
C ASN A 215 -5.06 3.86 2.12
N PHE A 216 -6.06 4.03 1.25
CA PHE A 216 -7.42 3.63 1.58
C PHE A 216 -7.50 2.16 2.05
N HIS A 217 -6.94 1.23 1.27
CA HIS A 217 -6.97 -0.20 1.61
C HIS A 217 -6.12 -0.55 2.83
N ILE A 218 -4.99 0.14 3.06
CA ILE A 218 -4.19 -0.03 4.29
C ILE A 218 -4.99 0.43 5.52
N LEU A 219 -5.63 1.60 5.46
CA LEU A 219 -6.46 2.13 6.55
C LEU A 219 -7.68 1.23 6.81
N ASP A 220 -8.29 0.68 5.75
CA ASP A 220 -9.41 -0.25 5.87
C ASP A 220 -8.99 -1.55 6.55
N GLY A 221 -7.86 -2.12 6.13
CA GLY A 221 -7.19 -3.24 6.79
C GLY A 221 -6.94 -2.99 8.27
N TYR A 222 -6.34 -1.85 8.58
CA TYR A 222 -6.06 -1.46 9.96
C TYR A 222 -7.33 -1.36 10.79
N ASN A 223 -8.34 -0.62 10.33
CA ASN A 223 -9.60 -0.45 11.05
C ASN A 223 -10.36 -1.76 11.21
N PHE A 224 -10.39 -2.61 10.18
CA PHE A 224 -11.03 -3.92 10.24
C PHE A 224 -10.39 -4.82 11.31
N ILE A 225 -9.05 -4.89 11.33
CA ILE A 225 -8.31 -5.66 12.33
C ILE A 225 -8.51 -5.07 13.73
N ALA A 226 -8.37 -3.74 13.88
CA ALA A 226 -8.54 -3.06 15.16
C ALA A 226 -9.94 -3.27 15.74
N ASN A 227 -10.99 -3.14 14.94
CA ASN A 227 -12.37 -3.37 15.36
C ASN A 227 -12.62 -4.82 15.75
N LYS A 228 -12.05 -5.79 15.02
CA LYS A 228 -12.14 -7.21 15.34
C LYS A 228 -11.47 -7.54 16.68
N ILE A 229 -10.27 -6.99 16.93
CA ILE A 229 -9.55 -7.17 18.18
C ILE A 229 -10.35 -6.54 19.35
N SER A 230 -10.81 -5.30 19.19
CA SER A 230 -11.61 -4.61 20.22
C SER A 230 -12.90 -5.36 20.57
N SER A 231 -13.61 -5.87 19.56
CA SER A 231 -14.84 -6.67 19.76
C SER A 231 -14.56 -7.99 20.48
N SER A 232 -13.44 -8.66 20.15
CA SER A 232 -13.07 -9.90 20.82
C SER A 232 -12.71 -9.68 22.30
N LYS A 233 -12.06 -8.55 22.61
CA LYS A 233 -11.72 -8.16 23.98
C LYS A 233 -12.98 -7.85 24.80
N SER A 234 -13.92 -7.07 24.25
CA SER A 234 -15.16 -6.75 24.96
C SER A 234 -16.02 -7.99 25.23
N ILE A 235 -16.08 -8.94 24.30
CA ILE A 235 -16.75 -10.23 24.51
C ILE A 235 -16.06 -11.01 25.63
N SER A 236 -14.74 -11.13 25.60
CA SER A 236 -13.96 -11.81 26.65
C SER A 236 -14.19 -11.20 28.04
N ASP A 237 -14.18 -9.87 28.13
CA ASP A 237 -14.41 -9.15 29.39
C ASP A 237 -15.86 -9.38 29.88
N SER A 238 -16.84 -9.42 28.97
CA SER A 238 -18.24 -9.71 29.32
C SER A 238 -18.45 -11.14 29.82
N ILE A 239 -17.76 -12.12 29.24
CA ILE A 239 -17.82 -13.53 29.69
C ILE A 239 -17.19 -13.67 31.08
N LYS A 240 -16.01 -13.07 31.30
CA LYS A 240 -15.33 -13.08 32.60
C LYS A 240 -16.17 -12.45 33.70
N ASN A 241 -16.86 -11.35 33.39
CA ASN A 241 -17.75 -10.69 34.34
C ASN A 241 -18.97 -11.56 34.67
N ARG A 242 -19.55 -12.27 33.68
CA ARG A 242 -20.66 -13.22 33.91
C ARG A 242 -20.24 -14.43 34.75
N GLU A 243 -19.06 -15.00 34.51
CA GLU A 243 -18.53 -16.09 35.33
C GLU A 243 -18.29 -15.63 36.78
N HIS A 244 -17.82 -14.40 36.96
CA HIS A 244 -17.62 -13.82 38.29
C HIS A 244 -18.96 -13.58 39.01
N SER A 245 -19.98 -13.05 38.30
CA SER A 245 -21.31 -12.88 38.90
C SER A 245 -21.95 -14.21 39.26
N PHE A 246 -21.81 -15.25 38.43
CA PHE A 246 -22.33 -16.58 38.71
C PHE A 246 -21.67 -17.21 39.95
N LYS A 247 -20.35 -17.08 40.09
CA LYS A 247 -19.62 -17.54 41.29
C LYS A 247 -20.00 -16.81 42.57
N ILE A 248 -20.38 -15.54 42.48
CA ILE A 248 -20.88 -14.77 43.64
C ILE A 248 -22.27 -15.28 44.01
N ASP A 249 -23.16 -15.44 43.04
CA ASP A 249 -24.53 -15.88 43.27
C ASP A 249 -24.59 -17.29 43.90
N ASP A 250 -23.77 -18.23 43.41
CA ASP A 250 -23.61 -19.56 44.00
C ASP A 250 -23.13 -19.50 45.46
N LYS A 251 -22.16 -18.62 45.77
CA LYS A 251 -21.66 -18.46 47.14
C LYS A 251 -22.68 -17.83 48.08
N VAL A 252 -23.47 -16.87 47.59
CA VAL A 252 -24.56 -16.25 48.35
C VAL A 252 -25.66 -17.28 48.61
N GLY A 253 -26.09 -18.03 47.58
CA GLY A 253 -27.06 -19.11 47.72
C GLY A 253 -26.63 -20.19 48.71
N LEU A 254 -25.37 -20.65 48.65
CA LEU A 254 -24.81 -21.62 49.61
C LEU A 254 -24.66 -21.05 51.04
N GLY A 255 -24.49 -19.74 51.19
CA GLY A 255 -24.45 -19.06 52.48
C GLY A 255 -25.83 -18.98 53.13
N LEU A 256 -26.87 -18.68 52.35
CA LEU A 256 -28.26 -18.67 52.80
C LEU A 256 -28.75 -20.08 53.18
N ILE A 257 -28.38 -21.11 52.42
CA ILE A 257 -28.73 -22.51 52.74
C ILE A 257 -28.09 -22.99 54.06
N LYS A 258 -26.95 -22.40 54.47
CA LYS A 258 -26.26 -22.74 55.73
C LYS A 258 -26.78 -21.99 56.96
N SER A 259 -27.55 -20.90 56.80
CA SER A 259 -28.11 -20.15 57.93
C SER A 259 -29.47 -20.65 58.40
N ASP A 260 -30.10 -21.55 57.63
CA ASP A 260 -31.47 -22.03 57.86
C ASP A 260 -31.55 -23.43 58.53
N PHE A 261 -30.43 -23.90 59.11
CA PHE A 261 -30.34 -25.16 59.88
C PHE A 261 -29.82 -24.94 61.30
#